data_AF-H1KZH4-F1
#
_entry.id   AF-H1KZH4-F1
#
_cell.length_a   1.000
_cell.length_b   1.000
_cell.length_c   1.000
_cell.angle_alpha   90.00
_cell.angle_beta   90.00
_cell.angle_gamma   90.00
#
_symmetry.space_group_name_H-M   'P 1'
#
loop_
_entity.id
_entity.type
_entity.pdbx_description
1 polymer ?
#
loop_
_entity_poly.entity_id
_entity_poly.type
_entity_poly.pdbx_seq_one_letter_code
_entity_poly.pdbx_strand_id
1 'polypeptide(L)'
;MGSANAFIMVGGPDFLHNGIYPTHCLILHENDKPWWVLTPIFRLPNECKLKNCEIITWIPTVEGMLEDALLMIGIYVVKDEELVTLANKFFKNKEKNKIWLYDDIEKENLKKLREVSKKVLSKYNLKIVVAITLDSTILRQIDILKDYNIECEVCTTRLARWEKNMDFEECDIIKRTKSRK
;
A
#
# COMPACT_ATOMS: atom_id res chain seq x y z
N MET A 1 0.04 1.26 20.93
CA MET A 1 0.23 0.15 19.96
C MET A 1 -0.54 0.51 18.70
N GLY A 2 0.09 0.41 17.51
CA GLY A 2 -0.54 0.61 16.19
C GLY A 2 -1.57 -0.47 15.89
N SER A 3 -2.85 -0.14 15.69
CA SER A 3 -3.79 -1.07 15.02
C SER A 3 -3.41 -1.18 13.56
N ALA A 4 -3.64 -2.35 12.93
CA ALA A 4 -3.55 -2.47 11.48
C ALA A 4 -4.92 -2.12 10.88
N ASN A 5 -4.94 -1.16 9.96
CA ASN A 5 -6.17 -0.55 9.45
C ASN A 5 -6.34 -0.75 7.92
N ALA A 6 -5.27 -1.12 7.23
CA ALA A 6 -5.36 -1.54 5.85
C ALA A 6 -4.25 -2.52 5.48
N PHE A 7 -4.51 -3.29 4.44
CA PHE A 7 -3.60 -4.28 3.88
C PHE A 7 -3.60 -4.15 2.36
N ILE A 8 -2.42 -4.22 1.75
CA ILE A 8 -2.28 -4.27 0.29
C ILE A 8 -1.50 -5.54 -0.05
N MET A 9 -2.17 -6.53 -0.62
CA MET A 9 -1.48 -7.68 -1.21
C MET A 9 -0.99 -7.30 -2.61
N VAL A 10 0.26 -7.68 -2.91
CA VAL A 10 0.96 -7.30 -4.13
C VAL A 10 1.51 -8.54 -4.81
N GLY A 11 1.25 -8.70 -6.10
CA GLY A 11 1.64 -9.90 -6.83
C GLY A 11 1.30 -9.85 -8.31
N GLY A 12 1.46 -10.98 -8.99
CA GLY A 12 1.00 -11.14 -10.36
C GLY A 12 -0.48 -11.56 -10.41
N PRO A 13 -1.25 -11.15 -11.42
CA PRO A 13 -2.61 -11.64 -11.62
C PRO A 13 -2.64 -13.14 -11.94
N ASP A 14 -3.64 -13.85 -11.42
CA ASP A 14 -4.01 -15.19 -11.90
C ASP A 14 -5.10 -15.05 -12.97
N PHE A 15 -4.68 -15.15 -14.23
CA PHE A 15 -5.56 -14.99 -15.39
C PHE A 15 -6.62 -16.11 -15.53
N LEU A 16 -6.44 -17.26 -14.87
CA LEU A 16 -7.36 -18.39 -14.97
C LEU A 16 -8.50 -18.28 -13.95
N HIS A 17 -8.20 -17.75 -12.77
CA HIS A 17 -9.11 -17.79 -11.63
C HIS A 17 -9.44 -16.41 -11.06
N ASN A 18 -9.05 -15.33 -11.75
CA ASN A 18 -9.18 -13.95 -11.28
C ASN A 18 -8.54 -13.73 -9.90
N GLY A 19 -7.57 -14.57 -9.54
CA GLY A 19 -6.86 -14.53 -8.26
C GLY A 19 -5.64 -13.62 -8.31
N ILE A 20 -4.78 -13.77 -7.31
CA ILE A 20 -3.47 -13.11 -7.24
C ILE A 20 -2.44 -14.16 -6.79
N TYR A 21 -1.23 -14.10 -7.36
CA TYR A 21 -0.06 -14.80 -6.86
C TYR A 21 0.75 -13.83 -5.98
N PRO A 22 0.42 -13.73 -4.68
CA PRO A 22 0.99 -12.72 -3.81
C PRO A 22 2.47 -12.99 -3.56
N THR A 23 3.25 -11.92 -3.53
CA THR A 23 4.69 -11.93 -3.24
C THR A 23 5.03 -11.03 -2.05
N HIS A 24 4.22 -9.99 -1.82
CA HIS A 24 4.42 -9.04 -0.74
C HIS A 24 3.08 -8.58 -0.17
N CYS A 25 3.11 -8.10 1.07
CA CYS A 25 2.02 -7.41 1.73
C CYS A 25 2.52 -6.06 2.24
N LEU A 26 1.75 -5.00 2.05
CA LEU A 26 1.88 -3.79 2.84
C LEU A 26 0.83 -3.77 3.92
N ILE A 27 1.24 -3.47 5.15
CA ILE A 27 0.36 -3.32 6.31
C ILE A 27 0.41 -1.88 6.75
N LEU A 28 -0.74 -1.22 6.76
CA LEU A 28 -0.90 0.13 7.28
C LEU A 28 -1.29 0.07 8.74
N HIS A 29 -0.54 0.79 9.56
CA HIS A 29 -0.95 1.08 10.91
C HIS A 29 -1.32 2.55 11.02
N GLU A 30 -2.54 2.83 11.47
CA GLU A 30 -3.05 4.20 11.64
C GLU A 30 -3.30 4.46 13.12
N ASN A 31 -2.65 5.50 13.63
CA ASN A 31 -2.72 6.03 15.00
C ASN A 31 -2.10 7.44 14.96
N ASP A 32 -1.61 7.99 16.08
CA ASP A 32 -0.91 9.28 16.16
C ASP A 32 0.15 9.50 15.06
N LYS A 33 0.84 8.43 14.63
CA LYS A 33 1.74 8.45 13.47
C LYS A 33 1.46 7.23 12.59
N PRO A 34 1.03 7.41 11.32
CA PRO A 34 0.83 6.29 10.43
C PRO A 34 2.17 5.69 10.00
N TRP A 35 2.19 4.40 9.68
CA TRP A 35 3.30 3.79 8.96
C TRP A 35 2.86 2.62 8.09
N TRP A 36 3.49 2.50 6.92
CA TRP A 36 3.42 1.34 6.06
C TRP A 36 4.57 0.39 6.38
N VAL A 37 4.27 -0.90 6.51
CA VAL A 37 5.26 -1.97 6.61
C VAL A 37 5.13 -2.87 5.39
N LEU A 38 6.14 -2.88 4.52
CA LEU A 38 6.26 -3.83 3.42
C LEU A 38 6.95 -5.09 3.92
N THR A 39 6.26 -6.21 3.77
CA THR A 39 6.76 -7.54 4.15
C THR A 39 6.64 -8.50 2.97
N PRO A 40 7.68 -9.31 2.70
CA PRO A 40 7.61 -10.38 1.72
C PRO A 40 6.68 -11.52 2.22
N ILE A 41 5.95 -12.13 1.30
CA ILE A 41 5.14 -13.33 1.54
C ILE A 41 5.89 -14.52 0.99
N PHE A 42 6.25 -15.44 1.87
CA PHE A 42 6.86 -16.72 1.49
C PHE A 42 5.77 -17.79 1.38
N ARG A 43 5.68 -18.44 0.23
CA ARG A 43 4.72 -19.53 -0.02
C ARG A 43 5.29 -20.89 0.36
N LEU A 44 6.60 -21.02 0.31
CA LEU A 44 7.32 -22.24 0.69
C LEU A 44 8.37 -21.95 1.77
N PRO A 45 8.62 -22.87 2.72
CA PRO A 45 9.60 -22.67 3.80
C PRO A 45 11.01 -22.30 3.31
N ASN A 46 11.39 -22.76 2.13
CA ASN A 46 12.74 -22.61 1.57
C ASN A 46 12.92 -21.31 0.76
N GLU A 47 11.89 -20.47 0.64
CA GLU A 47 11.95 -19.19 -0.09
C GLU A 47 12.56 -18.05 0.76
N CYS A 48 12.61 -18.23 2.09
CA CYS A 48 13.24 -17.33 3.04
C CYS A 48 14.76 -17.31 2.88
N LYS A 49 15.28 -16.48 1.97
CA LYS A 49 16.70 -16.11 1.91
C LYS A 49 16.89 -14.77 2.61
N LEU A 50 17.98 -14.59 3.38
CA LEU A 50 18.25 -13.36 4.14
C LEU A 50 18.09 -12.05 3.33
N LYS A 51 18.47 -12.07 2.04
CA LYS A 51 18.33 -10.92 1.11
C LYS A 51 16.89 -10.65 0.65
N ASN A 52 15.99 -11.61 0.79
CA ASN A 52 14.59 -11.53 0.38
C ASN A 52 13.66 -11.28 1.58
N CYS A 53 14.20 -11.19 2.80
CA CYS A 53 13.44 -11.02 4.05
C CYS A 53 13.44 -9.58 4.57
N GLU A 54 13.88 -8.61 3.77
CA GLU A 54 13.96 -7.22 4.21
C GLU A 54 12.56 -6.65 4.43
N ILE A 55 12.31 -6.25 5.68
CA ILE A 55 11.11 -5.51 6.06
C ILE A 55 11.43 -4.03 5.92
N ILE A 56 10.62 -3.32 5.15
CA ILE A 56 10.79 -1.89 4.87
C ILE A 56 9.63 -1.15 5.50
N THR A 57 9.91 -0.06 6.20
CA THR A 57 8.91 0.75 6.91
C THR A 57 8.94 2.18 6.42
N TRP A 58 7.80 2.71 5.99
CA TRP A 58 7.66 4.11 5.62
C TRP A 58 6.73 4.81 6.61
N ILE A 59 7.09 6.01 7.06
CA ILE A 59 6.15 6.96 7.67
C ILE A 59 5.63 7.82 6.52
N PRO A 60 4.41 7.55 6.03
CA PRO A 60 3.88 8.20 4.84
C PRO A 60 3.43 9.63 5.13
N THR A 61 3.15 10.37 4.05
CA THR A 61 2.39 11.61 4.16
C THR A 61 0.92 11.29 4.39
N VAL A 62 0.22 12.12 5.16
CA VAL A 62 -1.21 11.90 5.46
C VAL A 62 -2.06 12.14 4.21
N GLU A 63 -1.71 13.14 3.42
CA GLU A 63 -2.45 13.55 2.22
C GLU A 63 -2.35 12.58 1.04
N GLY A 64 -1.25 11.82 0.94
CA GLY A 64 -0.97 10.90 -0.17
C GLY A 64 -0.59 9.51 0.30
N MET A 65 -1.14 9.07 1.43
CA MET A 65 -0.77 7.84 2.11
C MET A 65 -0.89 6.59 1.23
N LEU A 66 -1.92 6.51 0.40
CA LEU A 66 -2.10 5.41 -0.55
C LEU A 66 -1.12 5.52 -1.74
N GLU A 67 -0.87 6.72 -2.26
CA GLU A 67 0.15 6.92 -3.31
C GLU A 67 1.56 6.56 -2.82
N ASP A 68 1.86 6.87 -1.56
CA ASP A 68 3.12 6.52 -0.92
C ASP A 68 3.29 5.00 -0.85
N ALA A 69 2.22 4.26 -0.61
CA ALA A 69 2.22 2.80 -0.68
C ALA A 69 2.52 2.28 -2.10
N LEU A 70 1.88 2.87 -3.13
CA LEU A 70 2.09 2.51 -4.53
C LEU A 70 3.53 2.83 -4.99
N LEU A 71 4.07 3.96 -4.53
CA LEU A 71 5.48 4.31 -4.77
C LEU A 71 6.42 3.29 -4.11
N MET A 72 6.13 2.87 -2.88
CA MET A 72 6.87 1.85 -2.18
C MET A 72 6.87 0.51 -2.94
N ILE A 73 5.74 0.12 -3.53
CA ILE A 73 5.63 -1.04 -4.43
C ILE A 73 6.55 -0.87 -5.65
N GLY A 74 6.50 0.29 -6.30
CA GLY A 74 7.32 0.58 -7.48
C GLY A 74 8.83 0.46 -7.21
N ILE A 75 9.27 0.98 -6.06
CA ILE A 75 10.70 1.00 -5.69
C ILE A 75 11.18 -0.38 -5.22
N TYR A 76 10.43 -1.05 -4.35
CA TYR A 76 10.96 -2.22 -3.63
C TYR A 76 10.45 -3.56 -4.13
N VAL A 77 9.25 -3.60 -4.71
CA VAL A 77 8.65 -4.85 -5.23
C VAL A 77 8.94 -4.97 -6.72
N VAL A 78 8.51 -3.98 -7.49
CA VAL A 78 8.72 -3.94 -8.95
C VAL A 78 10.19 -3.66 -9.27
N LYS A 79 10.83 -2.78 -8.49
CA LYS A 79 12.23 -2.37 -8.67
C LYS A 79 12.49 -1.80 -10.07
N ASP A 80 11.57 -0.95 -10.54
CA ASP A 80 11.73 -0.24 -11.81
C ASP A 80 13.00 0.63 -11.78
N GLU A 81 13.84 0.52 -12.81
CA GLU A 81 15.16 1.14 -12.83
C GLU A 81 15.11 2.68 -12.78
N GLU A 82 14.13 3.29 -13.45
CA GLU A 82 13.93 4.74 -13.45
C GLU A 82 13.53 5.22 -12.05
N LEU A 83 12.55 4.55 -11.44
CA LEU A 83 12.11 4.85 -10.07
C LEU A 83 13.23 4.67 -9.06
N VAL A 84 13.94 3.55 -9.09
CA VAL A 84 15.03 3.26 -8.14
C VAL A 84 16.14 4.30 -8.29
N THR A 85 16.48 4.70 -9.51
CA THR A 85 17.48 5.73 -9.76
C THR A 85 17.06 7.10 -9.21
N LEU A 86 15.81 7.51 -9.45
CA LEU A 86 15.27 8.76 -8.94
C LEU A 86 15.14 8.74 -7.41
N ALA A 87 14.68 7.63 -6.83
CA ALA A 87 14.59 7.43 -5.39
C ALA A 87 15.97 7.57 -4.74
N ASN A 88 16.98 6.88 -5.29
CA ASN A 88 18.37 7.00 -4.83
C ASN A 88 18.94 8.40 -4.97
N LYS A 89 18.45 9.22 -5.89
CA LYS A 89 18.85 10.62 -6.03
C LYS A 89 18.16 11.53 -5.00
N PHE A 90 16.88 11.31 -4.73
CA PHE A 90 16.04 12.22 -3.95
C PHE A 90 15.97 11.92 -2.46
N PHE A 91 16.09 10.64 -2.06
CA PHE A 91 16.10 10.29 -0.64
C PHE A 91 17.43 10.68 0.00
N LYS A 92 17.34 11.44 1.10
CA LYS A 92 18.49 11.84 1.93
C LYS A 92 19.10 10.64 2.66
N ASN A 93 18.25 9.71 3.08
CA ASN A 93 18.60 8.61 3.98
C ASN A 93 18.47 7.26 3.26
N LYS A 94 19.56 6.81 2.64
CA LYS A 94 19.55 5.68 1.68
C LYS A 94 19.79 4.30 2.29
N GLU A 95 20.31 4.26 3.52
CA GLU A 95 20.81 3.04 4.15
C GLU A 95 19.88 2.45 5.21
N LYS A 96 18.70 3.07 5.43
CA LYS A 96 17.75 2.59 6.43
C LYS A 96 16.54 1.95 5.76
N ASN A 97 16.15 0.79 6.28
CA ASN A 97 14.84 0.18 6.04
C ASN A 97 13.68 1.01 6.62
N LYS A 98 13.94 2.25 7.04
CA LYS A 98 12.96 3.18 7.61
C LYS A 98 13.11 4.54 6.95
N ILE A 99 12.07 4.98 6.26
CA ILE A 99 12.02 6.28 5.58
C ILE A 99 10.86 7.09 6.16
N TRP A 100 11.12 8.35 6.46
CA TRP A 100 10.10 9.32 6.85
C TRP A 100 9.89 10.34 5.75
N LEU A 101 8.77 10.27 5.04
CA LEU A 101 8.56 11.04 3.81
C LEU A 101 8.50 12.57 4.00
N TYR A 102 8.14 13.06 5.19
CA TYR A 102 8.20 14.51 5.47
C TYR A 102 9.64 15.03 5.65
N ASP A 103 10.57 14.18 6.09
CA ASP A 103 11.92 14.61 6.47
C ASP A 103 12.98 14.18 5.45
N ASP A 104 12.85 12.95 4.94
CA ASP A 104 13.86 12.28 4.11
C ASP A 104 13.76 12.63 2.62
N ILE A 105 12.71 13.33 2.19
CA ILE A 105 12.52 13.78 0.80
C ILE A 105 11.79 15.12 0.75
N GLU A 106 12.17 15.98 -0.19
CA GLU A 106 11.46 17.23 -0.42
C GLU A 106 10.12 16.99 -1.12
N LYS A 107 9.10 17.78 -0.78
CA LYS A 107 7.73 17.63 -1.30
C LYS A 107 7.64 17.59 -2.83
N GLU A 108 8.41 18.43 -3.52
CA GLU A 108 8.41 18.48 -4.99
C GLU A 108 9.03 17.22 -5.61
N ASN A 109 10.10 16.70 -5.00
CA ASN A 109 10.74 15.46 -5.43
C ASN A 109 9.85 14.24 -5.16
N LEU A 110 9.13 14.23 -4.02
CA LEU A 110 8.15 13.19 -3.72
C LEU A 110 7.00 13.19 -4.72
N LYS A 111 6.45 14.37 -5.04
CA LYS A 111 5.42 14.52 -6.07
C LYS A 111 5.92 13.98 -7.41
N LYS A 112 7.14 14.32 -7.81
CA LYS A 112 7.76 13.79 -9.04
C LYS A 112 7.88 12.27 -9.03
N LEU A 113 8.27 11.66 -7.92
CA LEU A 113 8.34 10.19 -7.78
C LEU A 113 6.96 9.54 -7.92
N ARG A 114 5.91 10.11 -7.33
CA ARG A 114 4.54 9.60 -7.48
C ARG A 114 4.06 9.65 -8.93
N GLU A 115 4.32 10.74 -9.64
CA GLU A 115 3.98 10.89 -11.06
C GLU A 115 4.70 9.87 -11.95
N VAL A 116 5.98 9.62 -11.69
CA VAL A 116 6.73 8.58 -12.40
C VAL A 116 6.17 7.20 -12.05
N SER A 117 5.91 6.94 -10.76
CA SER A 117 5.34 5.67 -10.27
C SER A 117 4.03 5.32 -10.98
N LYS A 118 3.12 6.28 -11.10
CA LYS A 118 1.84 6.12 -11.81
C LYS A 118 2.03 5.62 -13.25
N LYS A 119 3.05 6.13 -13.97
CA LYS A 119 3.33 5.77 -15.36
C LYS A 119 4.09 4.45 -15.52
N VAL A 120 4.99 4.13 -14.60
CA VAL A 120 5.83 2.92 -14.75
C VAL A 120 5.10 1.67 -14.29
N LEU A 121 4.26 1.75 -13.25
CA LEU A 121 3.57 0.58 -12.70
C LEU A 121 2.66 -0.10 -13.74
N SER A 122 2.08 0.65 -14.67
CA SER A 122 1.24 0.09 -15.75
C SER A 122 2.01 -0.73 -16.79
N LYS A 123 3.36 -0.69 -16.78
CA LYS A 123 4.20 -1.48 -17.69
C LYS A 123 4.37 -2.92 -17.20
N TYR A 124 4.07 -3.19 -15.93
CA TYR A 124 4.32 -4.47 -15.30
C TYR A 124 3.04 -5.27 -15.16
N ASN A 125 3.17 -6.60 -15.19
CA ASN A 125 2.08 -7.50 -14.90
C ASN A 125 1.81 -7.56 -13.39
N LEU A 126 1.21 -6.48 -12.88
CA LEU A 126 1.01 -6.20 -11.46
C LEU A 126 -0.48 -6.22 -11.12
N LYS A 127 -0.85 -6.98 -10.10
CA LYS A 127 -2.15 -6.94 -9.45
C LYS A 127 -1.99 -6.55 -7.98
N ILE A 128 -2.88 -5.70 -7.50
CA ILE A 128 -2.99 -5.36 -6.07
C ILE A 128 -4.39 -5.63 -5.54
N VAL A 129 -4.47 -6.09 -4.28
CA VAL A 129 -5.73 -6.22 -3.55
C VAL A 129 -5.63 -5.38 -2.29
N VAL A 130 -6.49 -4.37 -2.19
CA VAL A 130 -6.51 -3.40 -1.10
C VAL A 130 -7.65 -3.74 -0.15
N ALA A 131 -7.35 -4.29 1.02
CA ALA A 131 -8.32 -4.55 2.07
C ALA A 131 -8.29 -3.43 3.11
N ILE A 132 -9.42 -2.75 3.29
CA ILE A 132 -9.53 -1.54 4.12
C ILE A 132 -10.51 -1.81 5.27
N THR A 133 -10.06 -1.64 6.50
CA THR A 133 -10.94 -1.72 7.68
C THR A 133 -11.79 -0.47 7.81
N LEU A 134 -12.81 -0.54 8.66
CA LEU A 134 -13.60 0.63 9.03
C LEU A 134 -12.69 1.74 9.58
N ASP A 135 -13.03 2.98 9.22
CA ASP A 135 -12.38 4.23 9.64
C ASP A 135 -10.92 4.47 9.20
N SER A 136 -10.37 3.60 8.35
CA SER A 136 -9.05 3.85 7.74
C SER A 136 -9.05 5.14 6.90
N THR A 137 -7.99 5.95 7.02
CA THR A 137 -7.92 7.23 6.31
C THR A 137 -7.72 7.06 4.80
N ILE A 138 -7.09 5.97 4.38
CA ILE A 138 -6.89 5.65 2.95
C ILE A 138 -8.19 5.34 2.23
N LEU A 139 -9.29 5.06 2.95
CA LEU A 139 -10.61 4.88 2.36
C LEU A 139 -11.04 6.12 1.55
N ARG A 140 -10.62 7.32 1.96
CA ARG A 140 -10.91 8.58 1.26
C ARG A 140 -9.98 8.83 0.07
N GLN A 141 -8.94 8.02 -0.08
CA GLN A 141 -7.91 8.16 -1.11
C GLN A 141 -8.05 7.12 -2.22
N ILE A 142 -8.97 6.15 -2.10
CA ILE A 142 -9.13 5.03 -3.05
C ILE A 142 -9.33 5.48 -4.51
N ASP A 143 -9.90 6.67 -4.73
CA ASP A 143 -10.13 7.18 -6.08
C ASP A 143 -8.82 7.40 -6.85
N ILE A 144 -7.69 7.58 -6.15
CA ILE A 144 -6.38 7.71 -6.81
C ILE A 144 -6.01 6.45 -7.61
N LEU A 145 -6.53 5.28 -7.22
CA LEU A 145 -6.27 4.00 -7.90
C LEU A 145 -6.82 4.01 -9.33
N LYS A 146 -7.83 4.82 -9.64
CA LYS A 146 -8.37 4.96 -11.01
C LYS A 146 -7.36 5.54 -11.98
N ASP A 147 -6.39 6.29 -11.47
CA ASP A 147 -5.32 6.88 -12.28
C ASP A 147 -4.16 5.91 -12.52
N TYR A 148 -4.14 4.76 -11.83
CA TYR A 148 -3.14 3.71 -12.01
C TYR A 148 -3.71 2.63 -12.92
N ASN A 149 -3.13 2.47 -14.11
CA ASN A 149 -3.54 1.44 -15.06
C ASN A 149 -2.93 0.07 -14.68
N ILE A 150 -3.37 -0.48 -13.55
CA ILE A 150 -2.98 -1.79 -13.02
C ILE A 150 -4.24 -2.56 -12.61
N GLU A 151 -4.14 -3.90 -12.53
CA GLU A 151 -5.25 -4.68 -11.96
C GLU A 151 -5.38 -4.42 -10.47
N CYS A 152 -6.57 -4.02 -10.03
CA CYS A 152 -6.80 -3.64 -8.64
C CYS A 152 -8.18 -4.10 -8.17
N GLU A 153 -8.22 -4.68 -6.97
CA GLU A 153 -9.46 -4.96 -6.23
C GLU A 153 -9.46 -4.20 -4.91
N VAL A 154 -10.55 -3.49 -4.61
CA VAL A 154 -10.72 -2.78 -3.33
C VAL A 154 -11.79 -3.50 -2.51
N CYS A 155 -11.34 -4.12 -1.42
CA CYS A 155 -12.17 -4.85 -0.47
C CYS A 155 -12.43 -3.97 0.75
N THR A 156 -13.69 -3.68 1.02
CA THR A 156 -14.10 -2.90 2.21
C THR A 156 -14.95 -3.75 3.13
N THR A 157 -14.97 -3.42 4.43
CA THR A 157 -15.77 -4.15 5.41
C THR A 157 -17.25 -4.08 5.07
N ARG A 158 -17.85 -5.23 4.76
CA ARG A 158 -19.30 -5.35 4.51
C ARG A 158 -20.10 -5.70 5.75
N LEU A 159 -19.53 -6.51 6.64
CA LEU A 159 -20.17 -6.97 7.88
C LEU A 159 -19.18 -6.79 9.03
N ALA A 160 -19.65 -6.21 10.13
CA ALA A 160 -18.86 -6.04 11.34
C ALA A 160 -19.64 -6.53 12.57
N ARG A 161 -18.89 -6.96 13.58
CA ARG A 161 -19.41 -7.32 14.90
C ARG A 161 -18.42 -6.80 15.94
N TRP A 162 -18.90 -5.90 16.78
CA TRP A 162 -18.05 -5.12 17.67
C TRP A 162 -17.75 -5.83 18.99
N GLU A 163 -18.71 -6.64 19.47
CA GLU A 163 -18.56 -7.42 20.69
C GLU A 163 -18.95 -8.89 20.48
N LYS A 164 -18.39 -9.77 21.33
CA LYS A 164 -18.84 -11.16 21.37
C LYS A 164 -20.33 -11.18 21.72
N ASN A 165 -21.11 -11.95 20.97
CA ASN A 165 -22.57 -12.11 21.10
C ASN A 165 -23.43 -10.96 20.56
N MET A 166 -22.87 -9.94 19.92
CA MET A 166 -23.67 -9.03 19.09
C MET A 166 -23.97 -9.66 17.73
N ASP A 167 -25.09 -9.27 17.12
CA ASP A 167 -25.38 -9.58 15.73
C ASP A 167 -24.44 -8.82 14.78
N PHE A 168 -24.29 -9.34 13.57
CA PHE A 168 -23.55 -8.63 12.53
C PHE A 168 -24.34 -7.43 12.02
N GLU A 169 -23.66 -6.30 11.89
CA GLU A 169 -24.21 -5.11 11.26
C GLU A 169 -23.69 -4.99 9.82
N GLU A 170 -24.59 -4.72 8.88
CA GLU A 170 -24.21 -4.34 7.51
C GLU A 170 -23.57 -2.94 7.51
N CYS A 171 -22.34 -2.90 7.03
CA CYS A 171 -21.56 -1.68 6.91
C CYS A 171 -21.68 -1.13 5.49
N ASP A 172 -22.54 -0.15 5.28
CA ASP A 172 -22.72 0.49 3.97
C ASP A 172 -21.73 1.67 3.82
N ILE A 173 -20.46 1.36 3.61
CA ILE A 173 -19.35 2.33 3.60
C ILE A 173 -19.52 3.36 2.46
N ILE A 174 -20.14 2.97 1.34
CA ILE A 174 -20.35 3.81 0.16
C ILE A 174 -21.38 4.94 0.44
N LYS A 175 -22.32 4.75 1.37
CA LYS A 175 -23.31 5.78 1.74
C LYS A 175 -22.77 6.78 2.77
N ARG A 176 -21.91 6.34 3.69
CA ARG A 176 -21.37 7.23 4.76
C ARG A 176 -20.52 8.37 4.21
N THR A 177 -19.77 8.17 3.12
CA THR A 177 -18.94 9.22 2.48
C THR A 177 -19.75 10.35 1.84
N LYS A 178 -21.00 10.13 1.46
CA LYS A 178 -21.86 11.20 0.90
C LYS A 178 -22.53 12.08 1.95
N SER A 179 -22.57 11.65 3.20
CA SER A 179 -23.31 12.32 4.29
C SER A 179 -22.51 13.35 5.10
N ARG A 180 -21.20 13.49 4.83
CA ARG A 180 -20.33 14.49 5.46
C ARG A 180 -19.79 15.44 4.38
N LYS A 181 -20.65 16.35 3.93
CA LYS A 181 -20.27 17.60 3.25
C LYS A 181 -20.73 18.76 4.11
#